data_AF-A0A2S7KX24-F1
#
_entry.id   AF-A0A2S7KX24-F1
#
_cell.length_a   1.000
_cell.length_b   1.000
_cell.length_c   1.000
_cell.angle_alpha   90.00
_cell.angle_beta   90.00
_cell.angle_gamma   90.00
#
_symmetry.space_group_name_H-M   'P 1'
#
loop_
_entity.id
_entity.type
_entity.pdbx_description
1 polymer ?
#
loop_
_entity_poly.entity_id
_entity_poly.type
_entity_poly.pdbx_seq_one_letter_code
_entity_poly.pdbx_strand_id
1 'polypeptide(L)'
;MKKTLLLLTLFISLISFGQLTVPTNLQAYYNGVDFNKTGTSLFDDLAVKTIAKHTKYLSYQEIWDVSKITDEDPLNVNNVLLIYGYDDNDGNYITDRSRSKNLNGGTQGSDWNREHTFPNSLANPKLETSGINSPPYSEAHNLRPSDVIMNGNRGNLKFTSGSGNASVVSGNWYPGDEWKGDAARIIMYMYIRYGNQCLPSFASVGTTNSIDPNMINLLLEWNAQDPVSTIEDNRNNYHGNTSNTYAQGNRNPFIDNPYLATAIWGGSQANNRWGSNPDADTEAPTVPTNIIASNITATTVDLNWTASNDNIGVTAYNIYVDGNYYISTNSSATTITVANLASETTYSFSVLAADLANNTSSLSTSINATTLEASSGSGDSCVFETFETMPDNSGSYSDRTWTGVNNIVWNATRTRTDQVINGRAVAIDFRTNEGSMTSSTIANGLGSLTASTQRAFSGGTGTVDILVNGNVVGTLPYNETIQTTTISNINITGNITVKIAKSASGADRVIIDDLNWSCYSTLNIKNENLKNIKMYPNPVNGNTLSISSTEKTAIIIYNLLGKVVKKATITADNNLIDISNLAKGIYIVKMNINNATASKKLIKN
;
A
#
# COMPACT_ATOMS: atom_id res chain seq x y z
N MET A 1 -29.78 14.37 46.05
CA MET A 1 -30.03 14.39 44.58
C MET A 1 -29.62 15.77 44.05
N LYS A 2 -28.43 15.89 43.47
CA LYS A 2 -28.04 17.07 42.67
C LYS A 2 -27.71 16.53 41.29
N LYS A 3 -28.59 16.77 40.32
CA LYS A 3 -28.38 16.43 38.91
C LYS A 3 -27.47 17.53 38.34
N THR A 4 -26.23 17.17 38.03
CA THR A 4 -25.33 18.02 37.26
C THR A 4 -25.75 17.89 35.78
N LEU A 5 -26.25 18.98 35.22
CA LEU A 5 -26.60 19.08 33.81
C LEU A 5 -25.29 19.24 33.02
N LEU A 6 -24.92 18.23 32.23
CA LEU A 6 -23.80 18.31 31.30
C LEU A 6 -24.29 19.07 30.06
N LEU A 7 -23.88 20.33 29.90
CA LEU A 7 -24.08 21.07 28.65
C LEU A 7 -23.06 20.54 27.63
N LEU A 8 -23.54 19.76 26.66
CA LEU A 8 -22.77 19.38 25.47
C LEU A 8 -22.89 20.55 24.47
N THR A 9 -21.93 21.47 24.48
CA THR A 9 -21.81 22.48 23.42
C THR A 9 -21.26 21.82 22.17
N LEU A 10 -22.16 21.45 21.25
CA LEU A 10 -21.82 21.03 19.91
C LEU A 10 -21.46 22.28 19.10
N PHE A 11 -20.16 22.59 19.00
CA PHE A 11 -19.67 23.55 18.01
C PHE A 11 -19.68 22.83 16.65
N ILE A 12 -20.75 23.01 15.88
CA ILE A 12 -20.74 22.69 14.45
C ILE A 12 -20.03 23.87 13.78
N SER A 13 -18.74 23.73 13.51
CA SER A 13 -18.08 24.57 12.50
C SER A 13 -18.61 24.14 11.14
N LEU A 14 -19.55 24.90 10.59
CA LEU A 14 -19.90 24.84 9.17
C LEU A 14 -18.71 25.38 8.39
N ILE A 15 -17.78 24.50 8.03
CA ILE A 15 -16.74 24.80 7.04
C ILE A 15 -17.42 24.75 5.67
N SER A 16 -17.53 25.90 5.02
CA SER A 16 -17.93 25.95 3.62
C SER A 16 -16.72 25.61 2.77
N PHE A 17 -16.60 24.36 2.35
CA PHE A 17 -15.93 24.08 1.07
C PHE A 17 -16.54 25.01 0.02
N GLY A 18 -15.72 25.58 -0.86
CA GLY A 18 -16.27 26.16 -2.09
C GLY A 18 -17.02 25.05 -2.82
N GLN A 19 -18.34 24.97 -2.63
CA GLN A 19 -19.14 23.88 -3.16
C GLN A 19 -19.01 23.91 -4.69
N LEU A 20 -18.41 22.86 -5.25
CA LEU A 20 -18.28 22.70 -6.69
C LEU A 20 -19.69 22.73 -7.30
N THR A 21 -20.00 23.82 -8.00
CA THR A 21 -21.32 24.06 -8.54
C THR A 21 -21.31 23.67 -10.00
N VAL A 22 -21.70 22.42 -10.29
CA VAL A 22 -21.71 21.90 -11.66
C VAL A 22 -22.51 22.85 -12.57
N PRO A 23 -21.92 23.34 -13.68
CA PRO A 23 -22.58 24.21 -14.63
C PRO A 23 -23.86 23.57 -15.18
N THR A 24 -24.88 24.38 -15.45
CA THR A 24 -26.22 23.90 -15.88
C THR A 24 -26.16 22.94 -17.07
N ASN A 25 -25.28 23.21 -18.05
CA ASN A 25 -25.08 22.36 -19.23
C ASN A 25 -24.46 20.99 -18.91
N LEU A 26 -23.84 20.82 -17.75
CA LEU A 26 -23.18 19.58 -17.30
C LEU A 26 -23.93 18.87 -16.17
N GLN A 27 -24.93 19.50 -15.53
CA GLN A 27 -25.69 18.90 -14.42
C GLN A 27 -26.35 17.58 -14.80
N ALA A 28 -26.99 17.51 -15.97
CA ALA A 28 -27.60 16.28 -16.47
C ALA A 28 -26.54 15.19 -16.75
N TYR A 29 -25.34 15.61 -17.19
CA TYR A 29 -24.23 14.68 -17.36
C TYR A 29 -23.82 14.14 -16.00
N TYR A 30 -23.43 14.98 -15.03
CA TYR A 30 -22.86 14.59 -13.72
C TYR A 30 -23.86 14.17 -12.64
N ASN A 31 -25.16 14.07 -12.95
CA ASN A 31 -26.17 13.62 -11.98
C ASN A 31 -25.75 12.31 -11.26
N GLY A 32 -25.81 12.31 -9.92
CA GLY A 32 -25.42 11.19 -9.07
C GLY A 32 -23.96 11.18 -8.59
N VAL A 33 -23.13 12.15 -9.01
CA VAL A 33 -21.80 12.39 -8.41
C VAL A 33 -21.94 13.37 -7.25
N ASP A 34 -21.40 13.04 -6.09
CA ASP A 34 -21.40 13.92 -4.93
C ASP A 34 -20.11 14.74 -4.84
N PHE A 35 -20.17 15.98 -5.32
CA PHE A 35 -19.03 16.90 -5.32
C PHE A 35 -18.73 17.55 -3.97
N ASN A 36 -19.42 17.15 -2.89
CA ASN A 36 -18.99 17.49 -1.53
C ASN A 36 -17.95 16.50 -0.99
N LYS A 37 -17.75 15.36 -1.67
CA LYS A 37 -16.68 14.41 -1.36
C LYS A 37 -15.35 14.91 -1.90
N THR A 38 -14.26 14.42 -1.31
CA THR A 38 -12.87 14.62 -1.75
C THR A 38 -12.14 13.28 -1.72
N GLY A 39 -10.88 13.26 -2.15
CA GLY A 39 -10.05 12.07 -2.04
C GLY A 39 -10.54 10.88 -2.89
N THR A 40 -10.27 9.67 -2.40
CA THR A 40 -10.67 8.41 -3.06
C THR A 40 -12.18 8.29 -3.24
N SER A 41 -13.00 8.85 -2.34
CA SER A 41 -14.45 8.80 -2.49
C SER A 41 -14.97 9.62 -3.67
N LEU A 42 -14.36 10.76 -3.97
CA LEU A 42 -14.68 11.52 -5.19
C LEU A 42 -14.14 10.84 -6.44
N PHE A 43 -12.95 10.25 -6.36
CA PHE A 43 -12.37 9.44 -7.44
C PHE A 43 -13.33 8.31 -7.85
N ASP A 44 -13.84 7.55 -6.88
CA ASP A 44 -14.74 6.41 -7.12
C ASP A 44 -16.05 6.86 -7.78
N ASP A 45 -16.68 7.94 -7.29
CA ASP A 45 -17.91 8.48 -7.89
C ASP A 45 -17.68 8.90 -9.37
N LEU A 46 -16.55 9.56 -9.66
CA LEU A 46 -16.18 9.96 -11.01
C LEU A 46 -15.83 8.76 -11.91
N ALA A 47 -15.17 7.73 -11.36
CA ALA A 47 -14.87 6.49 -12.09
C ALA A 47 -16.15 5.78 -12.49
N VAL A 48 -17.06 5.51 -11.54
CA VAL A 48 -18.38 4.93 -11.82
C VAL A 48 -19.11 5.74 -12.88
N LYS A 49 -19.08 7.07 -12.75
CA LYS A 49 -19.75 7.95 -13.70
C LYS A 49 -19.18 7.85 -15.11
N THR A 50 -17.87 7.92 -15.23
CA THR A 50 -17.14 7.90 -16.51
C THR A 50 -17.32 6.55 -17.20
N ILE A 51 -17.30 5.44 -16.44
CA ILE A 51 -17.60 4.10 -16.93
C ILE A 51 -19.02 4.03 -17.48
N ALA A 52 -20.02 4.46 -16.70
CA ALA A 52 -21.43 4.36 -17.08
C ALA A 52 -21.81 5.22 -18.28
N LYS A 53 -21.14 6.37 -18.48
CA LYS A 53 -21.41 7.29 -19.59
C LYS A 53 -20.76 6.88 -20.91
N HIS A 54 -19.83 5.92 -20.90
CA HIS A 54 -19.20 5.42 -22.11
C HIS A 54 -20.15 4.42 -22.80
N THR A 55 -21.09 4.94 -23.59
CA THR A 55 -22.19 4.17 -24.19
C THR A 55 -21.93 3.73 -25.63
N LYS A 56 -20.91 4.26 -26.30
CA LYS A 56 -20.55 3.88 -27.67
C LYS A 56 -19.06 3.55 -27.77
N TYR A 57 -18.75 2.39 -28.35
CA TYR A 57 -17.38 1.94 -28.60
C TYR A 57 -17.03 2.15 -30.06
N LEU A 58 -16.00 2.94 -30.31
CA LEU A 58 -15.50 3.20 -31.67
C LEU A 58 -14.54 2.09 -32.07
N SER A 59 -14.59 1.69 -33.33
CA SER A 59 -13.51 0.92 -33.95
C SER A 59 -12.25 1.79 -34.08
N TYR A 60 -11.09 1.15 -34.24
CA TYR A 60 -9.86 1.91 -34.43
C TYR A 60 -9.93 2.77 -35.70
N GLN A 61 -10.58 2.26 -36.75
CA GLN A 61 -10.77 3.00 -38.00
C GLN A 61 -11.56 4.30 -37.79
N GLU A 62 -12.64 4.25 -37.01
CA GLU A 62 -13.47 5.44 -36.71
C GLU A 62 -12.69 6.51 -35.93
N ILE A 63 -11.56 6.16 -35.29
CA ILE A 63 -10.69 7.16 -34.66
C ILE A 63 -10.11 8.14 -35.68
N TRP A 64 -9.86 7.71 -36.92
CA TRP A 64 -9.43 8.66 -37.96
C TRP A 64 -10.48 9.74 -38.20
N ASP A 65 -11.74 9.34 -38.30
CA ASP A 65 -12.83 10.25 -38.62
C ASP A 65 -13.12 11.20 -37.46
N VAL A 66 -13.07 10.69 -36.22
CA VAL A 66 -13.30 11.54 -35.04
C VAL A 66 -12.14 12.52 -34.81
N SER A 67 -10.88 12.10 -34.97
CA SER A 67 -9.73 13.00 -34.79
C SER A 67 -9.71 14.15 -35.79
N LYS A 68 -10.22 13.95 -37.02
CA LYS A 68 -10.40 15.04 -38.00
C LYS A 68 -11.40 16.11 -37.54
N ILE A 69 -12.26 15.78 -36.58
CA ILE A 69 -13.26 16.69 -36.02
C ILE A 69 -12.75 17.29 -34.70
N THR A 70 -12.26 16.45 -33.80
CA THR A 70 -11.93 16.84 -32.42
C THR A 70 -10.60 17.55 -32.28
N ASP A 71 -9.68 17.33 -33.21
CA ASP A 71 -8.33 17.89 -33.19
C ASP A 71 -8.13 18.89 -34.33
N GLU A 72 -9.20 19.44 -34.91
CA GLU A 72 -9.14 20.49 -35.93
C GLU A 72 -8.27 21.67 -35.47
N ASP A 73 -7.35 22.10 -36.33
CA ASP A 73 -6.53 23.27 -36.07
C ASP A 73 -7.38 24.55 -36.16
N PRO A 74 -7.51 25.33 -35.07
CA PRO A 74 -8.29 26.57 -35.07
C PRO A 74 -7.75 27.63 -36.03
N LEU A 75 -6.47 27.56 -36.43
CA LEU A 75 -5.86 28.47 -37.39
C LEU A 75 -6.01 27.99 -38.83
N ASN A 76 -6.29 26.70 -39.04
CA ASN A 76 -6.51 26.10 -40.35
C ASN A 76 -7.44 24.89 -40.26
N VAL A 77 -8.73 25.14 -40.55
CA VAL A 77 -9.80 24.11 -40.46
C VAL A 77 -9.61 22.90 -41.38
N ASN A 78 -8.69 22.94 -42.35
CA ASN A 78 -8.34 21.79 -43.18
C ASN A 78 -7.28 20.88 -42.55
N ASN A 79 -6.68 21.32 -41.44
CA ASN A 79 -5.66 20.60 -40.71
C ASN A 79 -6.20 20.04 -39.38
N VAL A 80 -5.47 19.07 -38.84
CA VAL A 80 -5.50 18.68 -37.44
C VAL A 80 -4.23 19.17 -36.75
N LEU A 81 -4.32 19.43 -35.45
CA LEU A 81 -3.16 19.63 -34.60
C LEU A 81 -2.48 18.30 -34.30
N LEU A 82 -1.15 18.32 -34.30
CA LEU A 82 -0.32 17.18 -34.00
C LEU A 82 0.20 17.31 -32.57
N ILE A 83 -0.20 16.40 -31.68
CA ILE A 83 0.32 16.38 -30.31
C ILE A 83 1.85 16.25 -30.36
N TYR A 84 2.52 17.05 -29.53
CA TYR A 84 3.97 17.28 -29.46
C TYR A 84 4.57 18.14 -30.57
N GLY A 85 3.81 18.53 -31.60
CA GLY A 85 4.25 19.48 -32.63
C GLY A 85 4.27 20.92 -32.12
N TYR A 86 5.11 21.78 -32.72
CA TYR A 86 5.31 23.16 -32.23
C TYR A 86 5.79 24.18 -33.27
N ASP A 87 6.22 23.78 -34.48
CA ASP A 87 6.68 24.72 -35.51
C ASP A 87 6.29 24.26 -36.92
N ASP A 88 5.49 25.07 -37.62
CA ASP A 88 5.06 24.81 -39.01
C ASP A 88 5.96 25.52 -40.06
N ASN A 89 6.98 26.28 -39.64
CA ASN A 89 7.71 27.22 -40.50
C ASN A 89 9.21 26.92 -40.66
N ASP A 90 9.74 25.90 -39.99
CA ASP A 90 11.16 25.55 -40.02
C ASP A 90 11.53 24.59 -41.16
N GLY A 91 10.52 24.08 -41.89
CA GLY A 91 10.68 23.08 -42.95
C GLY A 91 10.97 21.67 -42.45
N ASN A 92 10.90 21.44 -41.13
CA ASN A 92 11.05 20.14 -40.50
C ASN A 92 9.69 19.54 -40.17
N TYR A 93 9.21 18.67 -41.05
CA TYR A 93 7.89 18.04 -40.91
C TYR A 93 7.68 17.26 -39.61
N ILE A 94 8.76 16.87 -38.91
CA ILE A 94 8.66 16.13 -37.65
C ILE A 94 8.09 17.05 -36.55
N THR A 95 8.42 18.33 -36.61
CA THR A 95 8.06 19.34 -35.60
C THR A 95 6.83 20.17 -35.97
N ASP A 96 6.25 19.93 -37.15
CA ASP A 96 4.97 20.49 -37.59
C ASP A 96 3.94 20.41 -36.47
N ARG A 97 3.37 21.56 -36.14
CA ARG A 97 2.28 21.70 -35.17
C ARG A 97 0.93 21.29 -35.78
N SER A 98 0.77 21.39 -37.10
CA SER A 98 -0.48 21.05 -37.78
C SER A 98 -0.24 20.30 -39.10
N ARG A 99 -1.24 19.51 -39.52
CA ARG A 99 -1.17 18.79 -40.80
C ARG A 99 -2.54 18.53 -41.39
N SER A 100 -2.62 18.46 -42.72
CA SER A 100 -3.89 18.21 -43.42
C SER A 100 -4.63 16.98 -42.87
N LYS A 101 -5.93 17.14 -42.67
CA LYS A 101 -6.86 16.06 -42.28
C LYS A 101 -6.80 14.84 -43.20
N ASN A 102 -6.39 15.03 -44.47
CA ASN A 102 -6.36 13.97 -45.47
C ASN A 102 -4.98 13.29 -45.61
N LEU A 103 -3.97 13.82 -44.92
CA LEU A 103 -2.65 13.20 -44.84
C LEU A 103 -2.56 12.33 -43.59
N ASN A 104 -3.48 11.38 -43.47
CA ASN A 104 -3.59 10.50 -42.32
C ASN A 104 -3.22 9.07 -42.74
N GLY A 105 -2.32 8.41 -42.00
CA GLY A 105 -1.77 7.13 -42.43
C GLY A 105 -0.53 6.70 -41.67
N GLY A 106 0.48 6.28 -42.41
CA GLY A 106 1.74 5.77 -41.86
C GLY A 106 2.96 6.16 -42.68
N THR A 107 2.80 7.03 -43.68
CA THR A 107 3.90 7.49 -44.53
C THR A 107 4.69 8.57 -43.81
N GLN A 108 5.97 8.29 -43.53
CA GLN A 108 6.90 9.28 -42.98
C GLN A 108 7.04 10.50 -43.92
N GLY A 109 7.09 11.70 -43.35
CA GLY A 109 7.30 12.93 -44.11
C GLY A 109 6.03 13.60 -44.61
N SER A 110 4.92 12.87 -44.67
CA SER A 110 3.65 13.40 -45.17
C SER A 110 2.48 13.15 -44.25
N ASP A 111 2.45 12.03 -43.51
CA ASP A 111 1.23 11.61 -42.81
C ASP A 111 1.31 11.87 -41.31
N TRP A 112 0.16 12.07 -40.68
CA TRP A 112 0.00 11.89 -39.24
C TRP A 112 -0.58 10.51 -38.93
N ASN A 113 -0.24 9.97 -37.75
CA ASN A 113 -0.83 8.76 -37.19
C ASN A 113 -1.48 9.04 -35.83
N ARG A 114 -2.03 7.99 -35.20
CA ARG A 114 -2.68 8.11 -33.90
C ARG A 114 -1.69 7.72 -32.81
N GLU A 115 -1.39 8.68 -31.95
CA GLU A 115 -0.58 8.53 -30.75
C GLU A 115 -1.46 8.02 -29.60
N HIS A 116 -1.02 6.93 -28.96
CA HIS A 116 -1.58 6.45 -27.69
C HIS A 116 -0.88 7.21 -26.56
N THR A 117 -1.45 8.35 -26.16
CA THR A 117 -0.85 9.22 -25.13
C THR A 117 -0.57 8.46 -23.83
N PHE A 118 -1.48 7.59 -23.38
CA PHE A 118 -1.14 6.48 -22.50
C PHE A 118 -0.66 5.30 -23.37
N PRO A 119 0.64 4.92 -23.32
CA PRO A 119 1.17 3.91 -24.22
C PRO A 119 0.50 2.56 -24.03
N ASN A 120 0.08 1.95 -25.13
CA ASN A 120 -0.53 0.63 -25.12
C ASN A 120 0.33 -0.44 -24.43
N SER A 121 1.66 -0.39 -24.63
CA SER A 121 2.61 -1.37 -24.11
C SER A 121 2.90 -1.25 -22.61
N LEU A 122 2.58 -0.10 -21.99
CA LEU A 122 2.83 0.14 -20.57
C LEU A 122 1.61 -0.16 -19.69
N ALA A 123 0.43 -0.33 -20.28
CA ALA A 123 -0.75 -0.78 -19.56
C ALA A 123 -0.60 -2.25 -19.12
N ASN A 124 -1.28 -2.62 -18.02
CA ASN A 124 -1.27 -3.98 -17.50
C ASN A 124 -2.67 -4.50 -17.14
N PRO A 125 -3.31 -5.33 -17.99
CA PRO A 125 -2.81 -5.84 -19.26
C PRO A 125 -2.70 -4.75 -20.34
N LYS A 126 -1.98 -5.02 -21.43
CA LYS A 126 -1.86 -4.11 -22.58
C LYS A 126 -3.24 -3.71 -23.11
N LEU A 127 -3.37 -2.49 -23.64
CA LEU A 127 -4.68 -1.95 -24.03
C LEU A 127 -5.36 -2.78 -25.13
N GLU A 128 -4.59 -3.38 -26.02
CA GLU A 128 -5.06 -4.23 -27.11
C GLU A 128 -5.58 -5.61 -26.67
N THR A 129 -5.38 -6.00 -25.41
CA THR A 129 -5.78 -7.34 -24.91
C THR A 129 -7.29 -7.58 -25.04
N SER A 130 -8.11 -6.53 -24.96
CA SER A 130 -9.57 -6.60 -25.17
C SER A 130 -9.98 -6.41 -26.63
N GLY A 131 -9.02 -6.30 -27.56
CA GLY A 131 -9.22 -6.05 -28.97
C GLY A 131 -8.86 -4.62 -29.39
N ILE A 132 -8.45 -4.46 -30.65
CA ILE A 132 -8.02 -3.16 -31.21
C ILE A 132 -9.19 -2.26 -31.61
N ASN A 133 -10.38 -2.80 -31.82
CA ASN A 133 -11.57 -2.06 -32.23
C ASN A 133 -12.53 -1.80 -31.07
N SER A 134 -12.00 -1.74 -29.85
CA SER A 134 -12.75 -1.44 -28.63
C SER A 134 -11.84 -0.71 -27.64
N PRO A 135 -12.40 0.09 -26.73
CA PRO A 135 -11.65 0.58 -25.60
C PRO A 135 -11.10 -0.60 -24.76
N PRO A 136 -9.96 -0.41 -24.08
CA PRO A 136 -9.22 0.85 -23.99
C PRO A 136 -8.34 1.18 -25.20
N TYR A 137 -8.13 0.26 -26.14
CA TYR A 137 -7.25 0.50 -27.29
C TYR A 137 -7.77 1.61 -28.20
N SER A 138 -9.06 1.62 -28.53
CA SER A 138 -9.72 2.68 -29.32
C SER A 138 -10.42 3.72 -28.46
N GLU A 139 -9.87 4.02 -27.27
CA GLU A 139 -10.36 5.11 -26.43
C GLU A 139 -10.01 6.46 -27.07
N ALA A 140 -11.00 7.15 -27.64
CA ALA A 140 -10.74 8.39 -28.35
C ALA A 140 -10.24 9.46 -27.42
N HIS A 141 -10.54 9.43 -26.12
CA HIS A 141 -9.95 10.36 -25.15
C HIS A 141 -8.43 10.20 -24.98
N ASN A 142 -7.88 9.01 -25.27
CA ASN A 142 -6.45 8.70 -25.20
C ASN A 142 -5.70 8.99 -26.50
N LEU A 143 -6.39 8.87 -27.64
CA LEU A 143 -5.80 8.93 -28.98
C LEU A 143 -5.77 10.37 -29.50
N ARG A 144 -4.60 10.78 -30.03
CA ARG A 144 -4.37 12.10 -30.62
C ARG A 144 -3.63 11.98 -31.95
N PRO A 145 -3.84 12.86 -32.94
CA PRO A 145 -2.97 12.94 -34.11
C PRO A 145 -1.53 13.29 -33.70
N SER A 146 -0.54 12.68 -34.32
CA SER A 146 0.87 13.07 -34.19
C SER A 146 1.61 12.79 -35.50
N ASP A 147 2.70 13.51 -35.78
CA ASP A 147 3.58 13.15 -36.89
C ASP A 147 4.10 11.71 -36.69
N VAL A 148 4.20 10.95 -37.78
CA VAL A 148 4.58 9.52 -37.72
C VAL A 148 5.95 9.32 -37.05
N ILE A 149 6.91 10.21 -37.29
CA ILE A 149 8.25 10.13 -36.71
C ILE A 149 8.30 10.74 -35.32
N MET A 150 7.60 11.85 -35.06
CA MET A 150 7.45 12.37 -33.70
C MET A 150 6.87 11.30 -32.76
N ASN A 151 5.79 10.64 -33.19
CA ASN A 151 5.21 9.51 -32.46
C ASN A 151 6.20 8.35 -32.29
N GLY A 152 6.93 7.99 -33.36
CA GLY A 152 7.97 6.96 -33.29
C GLY A 152 9.09 7.30 -32.30
N ASN A 153 9.53 8.56 -32.26
CA ASN A 153 10.55 9.06 -31.33
C ASN A 153 10.06 9.03 -29.89
N ARG A 154 8.78 9.38 -29.66
CA ARG A 154 8.14 9.25 -28.35
C ARG A 154 8.06 7.79 -27.93
N GLY A 155 7.67 6.89 -28.83
CA GLY A 155 7.57 5.45 -28.59
C GLY A 155 6.69 5.11 -27.38
N ASN A 156 7.28 4.47 -26.37
CA ASN A 156 6.65 4.22 -25.08
C ASN A 156 7.42 4.87 -23.92
N LEU A 157 8.17 5.93 -24.21
CA LEU A 157 8.88 6.67 -23.17
C LEU A 157 7.87 7.24 -22.17
N LYS A 158 8.17 7.11 -20.88
CA LYS A 158 7.35 7.69 -19.83
C LYS A 158 7.46 9.21 -19.88
N PHE A 159 6.42 9.91 -19.47
CA PHE A 159 6.46 11.35 -19.29
C PHE A 159 7.39 11.76 -18.15
N THR A 160 8.14 12.84 -18.34
CA THR A 160 9.05 13.41 -17.32
C THR A 160 9.04 14.94 -17.37
N SER A 161 9.52 15.58 -16.30
CA SER A 161 9.65 17.03 -16.19
C SER A 161 10.59 17.60 -17.25
N GLY A 162 10.27 18.80 -17.76
CA GLY A 162 11.07 19.53 -18.73
C GLY A 162 10.48 20.92 -18.98
N SER A 163 11.03 21.63 -19.96
CA SER A 163 10.58 22.96 -20.39
C SER A 163 10.83 23.16 -21.89
N GLY A 164 10.05 24.02 -22.53
CA GLY A 164 10.18 24.35 -23.96
C GLY A 164 9.44 23.36 -24.86
N ASN A 165 10.07 22.98 -25.96
CA ASN A 165 9.44 22.12 -26.97
C ASN A 165 9.56 20.63 -26.62
N ALA A 166 8.72 19.81 -27.26
CA ALA A 166 8.71 18.37 -27.04
C ALA A 166 10.08 17.74 -27.34
N SER A 167 10.58 16.92 -26.42
CA SER A 167 11.91 16.32 -26.53
C SER A 167 12.12 15.13 -25.59
N VAL A 168 13.15 14.33 -25.87
CA VAL A 168 13.64 13.31 -24.95
C VAL A 168 14.49 13.97 -23.87
N VAL A 169 14.12 13.78 -22.61
CA VAL A 169 14.84 14.26 -21.43
C VAL A 169 15.24 13.06 -20.58
N SER A 170 16.55 12.84 -20.41
CA SER A 170 17.10 11.75 -19.58
C SER A 170 16.49 10.37 -19.88
N GLY A 171 16.30 10.06 -21.16
CA GLY A 171 15.70 8.78 -21.60
C GLY A 171 14.21 8.65 -21.35
N ASN A 172 13.52 9.75 -21.04
CA ASN A 172 12.06 9.85 -20.91
C ASN A 172 11.55 10.97 -21.83
N TRP A 173 10.23 11.18 -21.91
CA TRP A 173 9.62 12.14 -22.83
C TRP A 173 9.08 13.37 -22.09
N TYR A 174 9.46 14.55 -22.54
CA TYR A 174 8.78 15.79 -22.16
C TYR A 174 7.88 16.22 -23.33
N PRO A 175 6.56 16.40 -23.13
CA PRO A 175 5.60 16.61 -24.23
C PRO A 175 5.66 18.02 -24.84
N GLY A 176 6.38 18.95 -24.23
CA GLY A 176 6.38 20.37 -24.61
C GLY A 176 5.42 21.19 -23.75
N ASP A 177 5.72 22.49 -23.60
CA ASP A 177 4.98 23.40 -22.72
C ASP A 177 3.51 23.58 -23.14
N GLU A 178 3.21 23.45 -24.44
CA GLU A 178 1.85 23.52 -24.99
C GLU A 178 1.01 22.27 -24.66
N TRP A 179 1.64 21.11 -24.47
CA TRP A 179 0.95 19.82 -24.46
C TRP A 179 0.97 19.12 -23.09
N LYS A 180 1.64 19.70 -22.10
CA LYS A 180 1.87 19.04 -20.81
C LYS A 180 0.58 18.88 -20.00
N GLY A 181 -0.32 19.85 -20.05
CA GLY A 181 -1.65 19.79 -19.44
C GLY A 181 -2.53 18.75 -20.12
N ASP A 182 -2.58 18.74 -21.45
CA ASP A 182 -3.27 17.73 -22.26
C ASP A 182 -2.81 16.32 -21.88
N ALA A 183 -1.50 16.08 -21.90
CA ALA A 183 -0.92 14.79 -21.54
C ALA A 183 -1.31 14.38 -20.11
N ALA A 184 -1.20 15.30 -19.14
CA ALA A 184 -1.58 15.05 -17.76
C ALA A 184 -3.04 14.63 -17.61
N ARG A 185 -3.97 15.40 -18.21
CA ARG A 185 -5.41 15.14 -18.14
C ARG A 185 -5.80 13.86 -18.86
N ILE A 186 -5.11 13.47 -19.93
CA ILE A 186 -5.33 12.19 -20.62
C ILE A 186 -4.88 11.02 -19.73
N ILE A 187 -3.70 11.09 -19.11
CA ILE A 187 -3.21 10.03 -18.21
C ILE A 187 -4.14 9.87 -17.00
N MET A 188 -4.54 10.97 -16.35
CA MET A 188 -5.46 10.92 -15.21
C MET A 188 -6.84 10.38 -15.61
N TYR A 189 -7.34 10.72 -16.80
CA TYR A 189 -8.58 10.14 -17.33
C TYR A 189 -8.49 8.63 -17.54
N MET A 190 -7.40 8.15 -18.15
CA MET A 190 -7.19 6.72 -18.36
C MET A 190 -7.18 5.98 -17.02
N TYR A 191 -6.62 6.59 -15.99
CA TYR A 191 -6.65 6.03 -14.64
C TYR A 191 -8.06 5.97 -14.05
N ILE A 192 -8.83 7.07 -14.11
CA ILE A 192 -10.24 7.06 -13.66
C ILE A 192 -11.08 6.02 -14.43
N ARG A 193 -10.85 5.85 -15.74
CA ARG A 193 -11.69 4.97 -16.57
C ARG A 193 -11.33 3.49 -16.46
N TYR A 194 -10.05 3.16 -16.28
CA TYR A 194 -9.53 1.79 -16.36
C TYR A 194 -8.78 1.32 -15.10
N GLY A 195 -8.68 2.16 -14.07
CA GLY A 195 -8.11 1.83 -12.77
C GLY A 195 -6.72 1.19 -12.88
N ASN A 196 -6.55 0.02 -12.27
CA ASN A 196 -5.27 -0.70 -12.19
C ASN A 196 -4.64 -1.03 -13.55
N GLN A 197 -5.42 -1.05 -14.64
CA GLN A 197 -4.85 -1.28 -15.97
C GLN A 197 -4.00 -0.09 -16.45
N CYS A 198 -4.37 1.12 -16.04
CA CYS A 198 -3.78 2.36 -16.53
C CYS A 198 -3.28 3.24 -15.36
N LEU A 199 -2.41 2.69 -14.50
CA LEU A 199 -1.82 3.45 -13.40
C LEU A 199 -0.96 4.61 -13.95
N PRO A 200 -1.06 5.84 -13.39
CA PRO A 200 -0.25 6.97 -13.81
C PRO A 200 1.26 6.72 -13.73
N SER A 201 1.70 5.95 -12.73
CA SER A 201 3.09 5.50 -12.55
C SER A 201 3.62 4.61 -13.68
N PHE A 202 2.75 3.99 -14.48
CA PHE A 202 3.17 3.24 -15.67
C PHE A 202 3.60 4.17 -16.79
N ALA A 203 2.94 5.31 -16.96
CA ALA A 203 3.18 6.23 -18.07
C ALA A 203 4.03 7.45 -17.70
N SER A 204 4.36 7.67 -16.42
CA SER A 204 5.05 8.88 -15.96
C SER A 204 6.13 8.60 -14.91
N VAL A 205 7.13 9.48 -14.83
CA VAL A 205 8.21 9.46 -13.84
C VAL A 205 8.09 10.70 -12.95
N GLY A 206 8.09 10.49 -11.63
CA GLY A 206 8.05 11.58 -10.65
C GLY A 206 7.85 11.02 -9.24
N THR A 207 7.70 11.93 -8.27
CA THR A 207 7.35 11.55 -6.89
C THR A 207 5.92 11.05 -6.83
N THR A 208 5.69 9.99 -6.06
CA THR A 208 4.35 9.46 -5.78
C THR A 208 3.56 10.44 -4.91
N ASN A 209 2.25 10.47 -5.10
CA ASN A 209 1.34 11.27 -4.31
C ASN A 209 1.10 10.63 -2.92
N SER A 210 0.84 11.47 -1.90
CA SER A 210 0.66 11.04 -0.51
C SER A 210 -0.73 10.46 -0.21
N ILE A 211 -1.74 10.83 -1.02
CA ILE A 211 -3.12 10.33 -0.93
C ILE A 211 -3.26 9.02 -1.73
N ASP A 212 -2.65 8.98 -2.91
CA ASP A 212 -2.67 7.82 -3.81
C ASP A 212 -1.26 7.50 -4.32
N PRO A 213 -0.61 6.42 -3.84
CA PRO A 213 0.76 6.09 -4.23
C PRO A 213 0.90 5.71 -5.71
N ASN A 214 -0.20 5.45 -6.43
CA ASN A 214 -0.18 5.19 -7.86
C ASN A 214 -0.23 6.46 -8.71
N MET A 215 -0.61 7.59 -8.11
CA MET A 215 -0.62 8.90 -8.75
C MET A 215 0.77 9.55 -8.68
N ILE A 216 1.14 10.29 -9.72
CA ILE A 216 2.43 10.98 -9.85
C ILE A 216 2.21 12.50 -9.79
N ASN A 217 2.88 13.17 -8.84
CA ASN A 217 2.68 14.61 -8.58
C ASN A 217 3.00 15.49 -9.80
N LEU A 218 3.89 15.06 -10.69
CA LEU A 218 4.21 15.77 -11.94
C LEU A 218 2.96 16.03 -12.79
N LEU A 219 2.01 15.09 -12.84
CA LEU A 219 0.79 15.23 -13.63
C LEU A 219 -0.14 16.28 -13.00
N LEU A 220 -0.19 16.34 -11.67
CA LEU A 220 -0.97 17.35 -10.94
C LEU A 220 -0.37 18.75 -11.15
N GLU A 221 0.97 18.84 -11.14
CA GLU A 221 1.70 20.06 -11.45
C GLU A 221 1.40 20.55 -12.87
N TRP A 222 1.52 19.68 -13.88
CA TRP A 222 1.22 20.04 -15.27
C TRP A 222 -0.24 20.43 -15.48
N ASN A 223 -1.17 19.70 -14.87
CA ASN A 223 -2.59 20.04 -14.93
C ASN A 223 -2.91 21.43 -14.35
N ALA A 224 -2.13 21.90 -13.37
CA ALA A 224 -2.26 23.24 -12.81
C ALA A 224 -1.53 24.32 -13.62
N GLN A 225 -0.33 24.00 -14.13
CA GLN A 225 0.51 24.94 -14.88
C GLN A 225 0.02 25.23 -16.30
N ASP A 226 -0.62 24.26 -16.93
CA ASP A 226 -1.11 24.35 -18.31
C ASP A 226 -2.65 24.25 -18.34
N PRO A 227 -3.34 25.40 -18.39
CA PRO A 227 -4.80 25.47 -18.36
C PRO A 227 -5.46 24.68 -19.48
N VAL A 228 -6.70 24.27 -19.25
CA VAL A 228 -7.49 23.59 -20.29
C VAL A 228 -7.64 24.49 -21.51
N SER A 229 -7.27 23.97 -22.67
CA SER A 229 -7.34 24.69 -23.94
C SER A 229 -8.74 24.61 -24.58
N THR A 230 -9.02 25.51 -25.53
CA THR A 230 -10.26 25.43 -26.34
C THR A 230 -10.33 24.15 -27.17
N ILE A 231 -9.19 23.59 -27.57
CA ILE A 231 -9.13 22.33 -28.32
C ILE A 231 -9.61 21.17 -27.45
N GLU A 232 -9.13 21.10 -26.21
CA GLU A 232 -9.60 20.12 -25.24
C GLU A 232 -11.10 20.27 -24.93
N ASP A 233 -11.60 21.50 -24.78
CA ASP A 233 -13.03 21.76 -24.61
C ASP A 233 -13.84 21.24 -25.79
N ASN A 234 -13.43 21.54 -27.02
CA ASN A 234 -14.11 21.09 -28.23
C ASN A 234 -14.17 19.57 -28.30
N ARG A 235 -13.06 18.90 -28.01
CA ARG A 235 -12.96 17.45 -27.97
C ARG A 235 -13.85 16.84 -26.89
N ASN A 236 -13.80 17.38 -25.68
CA ASN A 236 -14.59 16.86 -24.57
C ASN A 236 -16.10 17.09 -24.78
N ASN A 237 -16.47 18.23 -25.34
CA ASN A 237 -17.83 18.53 -25.77
C ASN A 237 -18.32 17.60 -26.87
N TYR A 238 -17.48 17.32 -27.86
CA TYR A 238 -17.83 16.41 -28.94
C TYR A 238 -18.11 15.01 -28.41
N HIS A 239 -17.20 14.44 -27.62
CA HIS A 239 -17.35 13.07 -27.11
C HIS A 239 -18.46 12.92 -26.07
N GLY A 240 -18.76 13.97 -25.31
CA GLY A 240 -19.87 13.96 -24.34
C GLY A 240 -21.27 14.08 -24.95
N ASN A 241 -21.39 14.54 -26.20
CA ASN A 241 -22.68 14.71 -26.87
C ASN A 241 -23.01 13.48 -27.72
N THR A 242 -23.85 12.59 -27.18
CA THR A 242 -24.26 11.33 -27.85
C THR A 242 -25.06 11.50 -29.14
N SER A 243 -25.44 12.73 -29.51
CA SER A 243 -26.02 13.02 -30.84
C SER A 243 -24.96 13.09 -31.94
N ASN A 244 -23.68 13.24 -31.59
CA ASN A 244 -22.59 13.23 -32.55
C ASN A 244 -22.29 11.81 -33.02
N THR A 245 -22.01 11.66 -34.32
CA THR A 245 -21.78 10.36 -34.96
C THR A 245 -20.68 9.55 -34.27
N TYR A 246 -19.58 10.17 -33.83
CA TYR A 246 -18.44 9.47 -33.22
C TYR A 246 -18.25 9.82 -31.74
N ALA A 247 -19.30 10.23 -31.03
CA ALA A 247 -19.21 10.43 -29.59
C ALA A 247 -19.22 9.09 -28.83
N GLN A 248 -18.34 8.95 -27.84
CA GLN A 248 -18.32 7.79 -26.93
C GLN A 248 -19.32 7.94 -25.78
N GLY A 249 -19.81 9.16 -25.53
CA GLY A 249 -20.81 9.50 -24.53
C GLY A 249 -20.22 9.98 -23.22
N ASN A 250 -19.02 9.52 -22.87
CA ASN A 250 -18.28 9.95 -21.69
C ASN A 250 -17.38 11.15 -21.98
N ARG A 251 -17.11 11.91 -20.92
CA ARG A 251 -16.26 13.08 -20.87
C ARG A 251 -15.05 12.81 -19.98
N ASN A 252 -13.95 13.49 -20.26
CA ASN A 252 -12.83 13.62 -19.35
C ASN A 252 -13.17 14.66 -18.26
N PRO A 253 -13.34 14.25 -16.99
CA PRO A 253 -13.73 15.18 -15.93
C PRO A 253 -12.66 16.24 -15.65
N PHE A 254 -11.38 15.93 -15.87
CA PHE A 254 -10.28 16.86 -15.64
C PHE A 254 -10.19 17.95 -16.71
N ILE A 255 -10.78 17.72 -17.89
CA ILE A 255 -11.00 18.80 -18.87
C ILE A 255 -12.18 19.65 -18.42
N ASP A 256 -13.31 19.04 -18.03
CA ASP A 256 -14.49 19.81 -17.59
C ASP A 256 -14.18 20.71 -16.38
N ASN A 257 -13.36 20.22 -15.46
CA ASN A 257 -12.81 21.00 -14.35
C ASN A 257 -11.49 20.41 -13.84
N PRO A 258 -10.33 21.03 -14.14
CA PRO A 258 -9.03 20.49 -13.73
C PRO A 258 -8.84 20.54 -12.20
N TYR A 259 -9.58 21.38 -11.46
CA TYR A 259 -9.62 21.36 -10.00
C TYR A 259 -10.13 20.03 -9.42
N LEU A 260 -10.85 19.19 -10.18
CA LEU A 260 -11.22 17.86 -9.69
C LEU A 260 -9.99 17.00 -9.39
N ALA A 261 -8.88 17.19 -10.11
CA ALA A 261 -7.62 16.52 -9.77
C ALA A 261 -7.09 16.99 -8.41
N THR A 262 -7.15 18.31 -8.15
CA THR A 262 -6.82 18.88 -6.84
C THR A 262 -7.74 18.34 -5.75
N ALA A 263 -9.05 18.26 -5.97
CA ALA A 263 -10.01 17.73 -4.97
C ALA A 263 -9.81 16.24 -4.64
N ILE A 264 -9.24 15.46 -5.56
CA ILE A 264 -8.98 14.02 -5.37
C ILE A 264 -7.60 13.79 -4.77
N TRP A 265 -6.55 14.37 -5.35
CA TRP A 265 -5.15 14.02 -5.05
C TRP A 265 -4.37 15.16 -4.39
N GLY A 266 -4.96 16.34 -4.25
CA GLY A 266 -4.26 17.53 -3.78
C GLY A 266 -3.19 18.03 -4.75
N GLY A 267 -2.10 18.54 -4.19
CA GLY A 267 -0.96 19.06 -4.95
C GLY A 267 -1.19 20.50 -5.42
N SER A 268 -0.57 20.87 -6.54
CA SER A 268 -0.72 22.23 -7.10
C SER A 268 -2.19 22.51 -7.41
N GLN A 269 -2.70 23.65 -6.94
CA GLN A 269 -4.09 24.02 -7.16
C GLN A 269 -4.33 24.32 -8.64
N ALA A 270 -5.13 23.47 -9.29
CA ALA A 270 -5.59 23.69 -10.64
C ALA A 270 -6.78 24.67 -10.69
N ASN A 271 -7.02 25.26 -11.86
CA ASN A 271 -8.13 26.19 -12.05
C ASN A 271 -9.50 25.52 -11.81
N ASN A 272 -10.33 26.11 -10.96
CA ASN A 272 -11.73 25.72 -10.79
C ASN A 272 -12.59 26.41 -11.85
N ARG A 273 -13.18 25.60 -12.75
CA ARG A 273 -14.04 26.07 -13.83
C ARG A 273 -15.53 26.10 -13.48
N TRP A 274 -15.90 25.61 -12.29
CA TRP A 274 -17.30 25.44 -11.84
C TRP A 274 -17.68 26.35 -10.67
N GLY A 275 -17.08 27.54 -10.63
CA GLY A 275 -17.29 28.52 -9.56
C GLY A 275 -16.09 29.44 -9.44
N SER A 276 -15.98 30.14 -8.31
CA SER A 276 -14.75 30.82 -7.94
C SER A 276 -13.65 29.78 -7.64
N ASN A 277 -12.41 30.11 -7.98
CA ASN A 277 -11.29 29.41 -7.37
C ASN A 277 -11.43 29.54 -5.85
N PRO A 278 -11.31 28.44 -5.09
CA PRO A 278 -11.09 28.58 -3.66
C PRO A 278 -9.82 29.41 -3.45
N ASP A 279 -9.81 30.24 -2.42
CA ASP A 279 -8.58 30.91 -2.00
C ASP A 279 -7.51 29.85 -1.79
N ALA A 280 -6.28 30.12 -2.26
CA ALA A 280 -5.18 29.18 -2.09
C ALA A 280 -5.03 28.87 -0.61
N ASP A 281 -5.06 27.59 -0.28
CA ASP A 281 -4.95 27.18 1.11
C ASP A 281 -3.51 27.34 1.59
N THR A 282 -3.35 28.15 2.62
CA THR A 282 -2.04 28.46 3.21
C THR A 282 -2.00 28.11 4.70
N GLU A 283 -3.12 27.67 5.25
CA GLU A 283 -3.19 27.28 6.65
C GLU A 283 -2.74 25.82 6.74
N ALA A 284 -1.84 25.52 7.67
CA ALA A 284 -1.44 24.15 7.91
C ALA A 284 -2.43 23.48 8.87
N PRO A 285 -2.68 22.17 8.72
CA PRO A 285 -3.45 21.42 9.68
C PRO A 285 -2.95 21.60 11.12
N THR A 286 -3.84 21.43 12.09
CA THR A 286 -3.40 21.35 13.49
C THR A 286 -2.47 20.15 13.69
N VAL A 287 -1.53 20.24 14.63
CA VAL A 287 -0.66 19.12 14.98
C VAL A 287 -1.49 17.94 15.55
N PRO A 288 -1.30 16.69 15.09
CA PRO A 288 -1.94 15.53 15.69
C PRO A 288 -1.62 15.44 17.19
N THR A 289 -2.62 15.16 18.03
CA THR A 289 -2.46 15.13 19.49
C THR A 289 -2.83 13.77 20.09
N ASN A 290 -2.52 13.55 21.37
CA ASN A 290 -2.83 12.31 22.10
C ASN A 290 -2.36 11.04 21.38
N ILE A 291 -1.12 11.06 20.87
CA ILE A 291 -0.53 9.86 20.27
C ILE A 291 -0.31 8.83 21.37
N ILE A 292 -0.81 7.63 21.15
CA ILE A 292 -0.72 6.50 22.08
C ILE A 292 -0.18 5.30 21.32
N ALA A 293 0.86 4.67 21.88
CA ALA A 293 1.33 3.36 21.45
C ALA A 293 0.60 2.26 22.24
N SER A 294 0.13 1.25 21.54
CA SER A 294 -0.62 0.11 22.07
C SER A 294 -0.28 -1.16 21.30
N ASN A 295 -0.81 -2.31 21.75
CA ASN A 295 -0.63 -3.62 21.10
C ASN A 295 0.83 -3.89 20.70
N ILE A 296 1.77 -3.46 21.54
CA ILE A 296 3.20 -3.55 21.27
C ILE A 296 3.59 -5.02 21.26
N THR A 297 4.12 -5.50 20.14
CA THR A 297 4.67 -6.85 19.99
C THR A 297 6.20 -6.79 19.89
N ALA A 298 6.83 -7.90 19.54
CA ALA A 298 8.26 -7.93 19.26
C ALA A 298 8.65 -7.17 17.97
N THR A 299 7.74 -7.01 17.02
CA THR A 299 8.04 -6.43 15.69
C THR A 299 7.04 -5.38 15.23
N THR A 300 6.00 -5.12 16.02
CA THR A 300 4.95 -4.16 15.67
C THR A 300 4.55 -3.29 16.85
N VAL A 301 4.04 -2.10 16.54
CA VAL A 301 3.43 -1.16 17.50
C VAL A 301 2.20 -0.55 16.83
N ASP A 302 1.05 -0.59 17.49
CA ASP A 302 -0.14 0.14 17.03
C ASP A 302 -0.11 1.56 17.59
N LEU A 303 -0.22 2.54 16.69
CA LEU A 303 -0.34 3.94 17.02
C LEU A 303 -1.79 4.38 16.84
N ASN A 304 -2.28 5.19 17.77
CA ASN A 304 -3.56 5.88 17.68
C ASN A 304 -3.36 7.35 18.05
N TRP A 305 -4.08 8.27 17.41
CA TRP A 305 -4.01 9.70 17.69
C TRP A 305 -5.37 10.38 17.58
N THR A 306 -5.46 11.60 18.11
CA THR A 306 -6.60 12.49 17.88
C THR A 306 -6.43 13.18 16.53
N ALA A 307 -7.49 13.13 15.71
CA ALA A 307 -7.50 13.74 14.41
C ALA A 307 -7.19 15.25 14.46
N SER A 308 -6.42 15.70 13.48
CA SER A 308 -6.19 17.10 13.19
C SER A 308 -7.41 17.73 12.53
N ASN A 309 -7.51 19.06 12.69
CA ASN A 309 -8.47 19.87 11.95
C ASN A 309 -7.69 20.79 11.02
N ASP A 310 -8.36 21.23 9.97
CA ASP A 310 -7.84 22.14 8.97
C ASP A 310 -9.00 22.96 8.41
N ASN A 311 -8.71 24.14 7.87
CA ASN A 311 -9.71 25.06 7.30
C ASN A 311 -10.34 24.50 6.01
N ILE A 312 -9.61 23.74 5.20
CA ILE A 312 -10.15 23.04 4.02
C ILE A 312 -10.28 21.55 4.33
N GLY A 313 -9.26 20.92 4.88
CA GLY A 313 -9.35 19.55 5.33
C GLY A 313 -8.01 18.83 5.33
N VAL A 314 -7.84 17.99 6.35
CA VAL A 314 -6.71 17.06 6.41
C VAL A 314 -6.88 16.02 5.33
N THR A 315 -5.81 15.74 4.59
CA THR A 315 -5.78 14.74 3.51
C THR A 315 -4.99 13.50 3.90
N ALA A 316 -4.01 13.65 4.80
CA ALA A 316 -3.14 12.56 5.21
C ALA A 316 -2.51 12.76 6.59
N TYR A 317 -2.05 11.65 7.18
CA TYR A 317 -1.12 11.67 8.30
C TYR A 317 0.18 10.97 7.91
N ASN A 318 1.30 11.66 8.07
CA ASN A 318 2.63 11.11 7.83
C ASN A 318 3.23 10.62 9.15
N ILE A 319 3.59 9.35 9.20
CA ILE A 319 4.15 8.67 10.37
C ILE A 319 5.66 8.61 10.24
N TYR A 320 6.35 8.90 11.34
CA TYR A 320 7.79 8.90 11.46
C TYR A 320 8.24 7.96 12.58
N VAL A 321 9.31 7.22 12.32
CA VAL A 321 9.98 6.30 13.26
C VAL A 321 11.43 6.77 13.41
N ASP A 322 11.83 7.13 14.63
CA ASP A 322 13.16 7.71 14.93
C ASP A 322 13.49 8.94 14.09
N GLY A 323 12.47 9.77 13.86
CA GLY A 323 12.56 10.98 13.05
C GLY A 323 12.62 10.74 11.53
N ASN A 324 12.62 9.47 11.07
CA ASN A 324 12.62 9.12 9.65
C ASN A 324 11.20 8.85 9.17
N TYR A 325 10.86 9.30 7.95
CA TYR A 325 9.56 9.03 7.34
C TYR A 325 9.34 7.52 7.16
N TYR A 326 8.19 7.03 7.62
CA TYR A 326 7.78 5.63 7.50
C TYR A 326 6.70 5.44 6.43
N ILE A 327 5.54 6.10 6.59
CA ILE A 327 4.40 5.96 5.67
C ILE A 327 3.42 7.14 5.81
N SER A 328 2.56 7.32 4.81
CA SER A 328 1.40 8.22 4.82
C SER A 328 0.10 7.41 4.92
N THR A 329 -0.87 7.85 5.71
CA THR A 329 -2.24 7.31 5.75
C THR A 329 -3.23 8.28 5.09
N ASN A 330 -4.45 7.82 4.80
CA ASN A 330 -5.54 8.71 4.37
C ASN A 330 -6.03 9.64 5.49
N SER A 331 -6.85 10.62 5.13
CA SER A 331 -7.41 11.68 5.99
C SER A 331 -8.25 11.19 7.17
N SER A 332 -8.94 10.06 7.01
CA SER A 332 -9.82 9.48 8.03
C SER A 332 -9.09 8.58 9.03
N ALA A 333 -7.86 8.17 8.71
CA ALA A 333 -7.09 7.29 9.56
C ALA A 333 -6.62 8.03 10.82
N THR A 334 -7.00 7.50 11.97
CA THR A 334 -6.52 7.94 13.29
C THR A 334 -5.75 6.83 13.99
N THR A 335 -5.35 5.80 13.23
CA THR A 335 -4.68 4.60 13.73
C THR A 335 -3.82 3.95 12.63
N ILE A 336 -2.71 3.32 13.02
CA ILE A 336 -1.88 2.49 12.14
C ILE A 336 -1.07 1.47 12.94
N THR A 337 -0.83 0.29 12.37
CA THR A 337 0.19 -0.64 12.85
C THR A 337 1.53 -0.34 12.16
N VAL A 338 2.52 0.10 12.94
CA VAL A 338 3.90 0.20 12.47
C VAL A 338 4.55 -1.17 12.62
N ALA A 339 5.04 -1.73 11.51
CA ALA A 339 5.60 -3.07 11.44
C ALA A 339 7.09 -3.06 11.07
N ASN A 340 7.70 -4.27 11.07
CA ASN A 340 9.13 -4.50 10.77
C ASN A 340 10.10 -3.83 11.76
N LEU A 341 9.67 -3.68 13.02
CA LEU A 341 10.51 -3.18 14.10
C LEU A 341 11.39 -4.30 14.65
N ALA A 342 12.58 -3.96 15.14
CA ALA A 342 13.43 -4.88 15.88
C ALA A 342 12.88 -5.07 17.29
N SER A 343 13.01 -6.28 17.85
CA SER A 343 12.61 -6.58 19.23
C SER A 343 13.49 -5.88 20.26
N GLU A 344 12.98 -5.70 21.48
CA GLU A 344 13.67 -5.03 22.59
C GLU A 344 14.26 -3.66 22.24
N THR A 345 13.70 -2.99 21.23
CA THR A 345 14.21 -1.74 20.70
C THR A 345 13.22 -0.64 21.02
N THR A 346 13.71 0.42 21.67
CA THR A 346 12.93 1.63 21.89
C THR A 346 12.91 2.45 20.61
N TYR A 347 11.73 2.67 20.07
CA TYR A 347 11.48 3.54 18.94
C TYR A 347 10.76 4.79 19.41
N SER A 348 11.09 5.91 18.79
CA SER A 348 10.33 7.16 18.91
C SER A 348 9.37 7.30 17.72
N PHE A 349 8.10 7.60 18.02
CA PHE A 349 7.05 7.75 17.02
C PHE A 349 6.49 9.17 17.07
N SER A 350 6.31 9.76 15.90
CA SER A 350 5.65 11.05 15.74
C SER A 350 4.80 11.05 14.47
N VAL A 351 3.75 11.85 14.48
CA VAL A 351 2.81 11.99 13.38
C VAL A 351 2.67 13.47 13.05
N LEU A 352 2.62 13.82 11.78
CA LEU A 352 2.16 15.13 11.32
C LEU A 352 0.98 14.97 10.37
N ALA A 353 0.17 16.00 10.25
CA ALA A 353 -0.96 16.05 9.35
C ALA A 353 -0.59 16.90 8.12
N ALA A 354 -1.12 16.53 6.96
CA ALA A 354 -1.01 17.28 5.72
C ALA A 354 -2.40 17.56 5.16
N ASP A 355 -2.55 18.69 4.46
CA ASP A 355 -3.79 19.08 3.77
C ASP A 355 -3.71 18.88 2.26
N LEU A 356 -4.68 19.43 1.53
CA LEU A 356 -4.81 19.33 0.09
C LEU A 356 -3.80 20.19 -0.67
N ALA A 357 -3.37 21.31 -0.08
CA ALA A 357 -2.39 22.24 -0.65
C ALA A 357 -0.95 21.89 -0.27
N ASN A 358 -0.73 20.73 0.38
CA ASN A 358 0.54 20.28 0.95
C ASN A 358 1.08 21.18 2.07
N ASN A 359 0.26 21.98 2.74
CA ASN A 359 0.69 22.55 4.02
C ASN A 359 0.77 21.40 5.04
N THR A 360 1.79 21.45 5.88
CA THR A 360 2.06 20.41 6.87
C THR A 360 2.07 21.01 8.26
N SER A 361 1.44 20.30 9.19
CA SER A 361 1.59 20.64 10.59
C SER A 361 3.02 20.38 11.07
N SER A 362 3.41 20.99 12.17
CA SER A 362 4.61 20.55 12.89
C SER A 362 4.46 19.09 13.32
N LEU A 363 5.58 18.36 13.46
CA LEU A 363 5.55 17.04 14.08
C LEU A 363 4.94 17.12 15.48
N SER A 364 4.07 16.15 15.78
CA SER A 364 3.60 15.91 17.15
C SER A 364 4.76 15.73 18.14
N THR A 365 4.49 15.93 19.41
CA THR A 365 5.40 15.45 20.47
C THR A 365 5.63 13.95 20.32
N SER A 366 6.89 13.54 20.16
CA SER A 366 7.23 12.13 20.01
C SER A 366 6.86 11.32 21.24
N ILE A 367 6.34 10.11 21.04
CA ILE A 367 6.16 9.11 22.08
C ILE A 367 7.17 7.99 21.88
N ASN A 368 7.62 7.38 22.97
CA ASN A 368 8.52 6.23 22.90
C ASN A 368 7.74 4.97 23.19
N ALA A 369 7.91 3.96 22.35
CA ALA A 369 7.44 2.60 22.64
C ALA A 369 8.63 1.65 22.50
N THR A 370 8.75 0.72 23.45
CA THR A 370 9.78 -0.32 23.38
C THR A 370 9.11 -1.59 22.96
N THR A 371 9.49 -2.11 21.78
CA THR A 371 9.02 -3.42 21.31
C THR A 371 9.33 -4.47 22.36
N LEU A 372 8.45 -5.45 22.47
CA LEU A 372 8.64 -6.53 23.43
C LEU A 372 9.88 -7.35 23.05
N GLU A 373 10.37 -8.10 24.02
CA GLU A 373 11.30 -9.19 23.74
C GLU A 373 10.69 -10.09 22.66
N ALA A 374 11.51 -10.44 21.65
CA ALA A 374 11.13 -11.48 20.71
C ALA A 374 10.75 -12.71 21.52
N SER A 375 9.49 -13.15 21.41
CA SER A 375 8.98 -14.24 22.23
C SER A 375 9.85 -15.48 22.08
N SER A 376 10.68 -15.73 23.09
CA SER A 376 11.45 -16.96 23.23
C SER A 376 10.51 -18.05 23.74
N GLY A 377 9.83 -18.71 22.80
CA GLY A 377 9.05 -19.91 23.02
C GLY A 377 7.75 -19.73 23.82
N SER A 378 6.67 -19.35 23.13
CA SER A 378 5.31 -19.79 23.47
C SER A 378 4.39 -19.53 22.28
N GLY A 379 4.09 -20.57 21.48
CA GLY A 379 2.82 -20.76 20.76
C GLY A 379 2.26 -19.67 19.83
N ASP A 380 2.86 -18.49 19.71
CA ASP A 380 2.37 -17.42 18.87
C ASP A 380 2.84 -17.64 17.44
N SER A 381 1.86 -17.61 16.54
CA SER A 381 2.08 -17.53 15.09
C SER A 381 3.03 -16.37 14.79
N CYS A 382 4.22 -16.68 14.26
CA CYS A 382 5.14 -15.64 13.80
C CYS A 382 5.15 -15.53 12.27
N VAL A 383 4.66 -16.56 11.59
CA VAL A 383 4.44 -16.59 10.16
C VAL A 383 3.14 -17.32 9.87
N PHE A 384 2.33 -16.74 9.01
CA PHE A 384 1.17 -17.38 8.43
C PHE A 384 1.11 -17.05 6.93
N GLU A 385 0.46 -17.91 6.15
CA GLU A 385 0.18 -17.71 4.74
C GLU A 385 -1.33 -17.84 4.54
N THR A 386 -1.93 -16.76 4.02
CA THR A 386 -3.38 -16.70 3.75
C THR A 386 -3.72 -17.01 2.30
N PHE A 387 -2.72 -17.16 1.42
CA PHE A 387 -2.88 -17.41 -0.02
C PHE A 387 -3.65 -16.33 -0.80
N GLU A 388 -4.07 -15.24 -0.14
CA GLU A 388 -4.84 -14.16 -0.76
C GLU A 388 -4.04 -13.42 -1.84
N THR A 389 -2.71 -13.39 -1.73
CA THR A 389 -1.81 -12.74 -2.69
C THR A 389 -1.36 -13.64 -3.85
N MET A 390 -1.91 -14.87 -3.97
CA MET A 390 -1.62 -15.76 -5.10
C MET A 390 -2.08 -15.16 -6.45
N PRO A 391 -1.48 -15.57 -7.59
CA PRO A 391 -1.94 -15.15 -8.92
C PRO A 391 -3.36 -15.64 -9.19
N ASP A 392 -4.11 -14.92 -10.03
CA ASP A 392 -5.53 -15.15 -10.36
C ASP A 392 -5.95 -16.63 -10.44
N ASN A 393 -7.22 -16.88 -10.09
CA ASN A 393 -7.79 -18.21 -10.06
C ASN A 393 -7.60 -18.92 -11.40
N SER A 394 -6.90 -20.05 -11.35
CA SER A 394 -6.63 -20.88 -12.53
C SER A 394 -6.83 -22.34 -12.19
N GLY A 395 -7.71 -22.99 -12.95
CA GLY A 395 -7.95 -24.43 -12.92
C GLY A 395 -6.86 -25.28 -13.60
N SER A 396 -5.89 -24.64 -14.26
CA SER A 396 -4.74 -25.32 -14.87
C SER A 396 -3.60 -25.48 -13.87
N TYR A 397 -2.93 -26.64 -13.93
CA TYR A 397 -1.72 -26.89 -13.17
C TYR A 397 -0.53 -26.19 -13.82
N SER A 398 0.06 -25.23 -13.12
CA SER A 398 1.25 -24.48 -13.56
C SER A 398 2.14 -24.17 -12.38
N ASP A 399 3.38 -23.79 -12.66
CA ASP A 399 4.27 -23.23 -11.66
C ASP A 399 3.84 -21.80 -11.38
N ARG A 400 3.90 -21.41 -10.10
CA ARG A 400 3.49 -20.09 -9.62
C ARG A 400 4.44 -19.59 -8.56
N THR A 401 4.68 -18.29 -8.62
CA THR A 401 5.41 -17.55 -7.60
C THR A 401 4.53 -16.43 -7.10
N TRP A 402 4.47 -16.23 -5.79
CA TRP A 402 3.82 -15.08 -5.18
C TRP A 402 4.58 -14.65 -3.93
N THR A 403 4.34 -13.40 -3.53
CA THR A 403 4.84 -12.87 -2.26
C THR A 403 3.69 -12.91 -1.28
N GLY A 404 3.79 -13.82 -0.32
CA GLY A 404 2.86 -13.99 0.78
C GLY A 404 2.99 -12.91 1.86
N VAL A 405 2.36 -13.17 3.00
CA VAL A 405 2.49 -12.32 4.19
C VAL A 405 3.95 -12.27 4.65
N ASN A 406 4.36 -11.17 5.29
CA ASN A 406 5.73 -10.93 5.76
C ASN A 406 6.81 -10.97 4.66
N ASN A 407 6.45 -10.64 3.41
CA ASN A 407 7.34 -10.64 2.24
C ASN A 407 7.98 -12.02 1.94
N ILE A 408 7.33 -13.10 2.36
CA ILE A 408 7.81 -14.45 2.08
C ILE A 408 7.47 -14.80 0.63
N VAL A 409 8.49 -15.08 -0.17
CA VAL A 409 8.28 -15.48 -1.57
C VAL A 409 8.04 -16.99 -1.61
N TRP A 410 6.87 -17.40 -2.08
CA TRP A 410 6.54 -18.80 -2.31
C TRP A 410 6.75 -19.17 -3.76
N ASN A 411 7.47 -20.26 -4.00
CA ASN A 411 7.59 -20.89 -5.31
C ASN A 411 6.89 -22.25 -5.25
N ALA A 412 5.75 -22.36 -5.92
CA ALA A 412 5.00 -23.60 -6.01
C ALA A 412 4.98 -24.15 -7.43
N THR A 413 5.11 -25.46 -7.55
CA THR A 413 5.16 -26.19 -8.81
C THR A 413 3.93 -27.05 -8.98
N ARG A 414 3.44 -27.22 -10.21
CA ARG A 414 2.21 -27.98 -10.52
C ARG A 414 1.03 -27.63 -9.61
N THR A 415 0.73 -26.34 -9.52
CA THR A 415 -0.27 -25.82 -8.59
C THR A 415 -1.52 -25.38 -9.34
N ARG A 416 -2.67 -25.30 -8.68
CA ARG A 416 -3.92 -24.58 -9.04
C ARG A 416 -4.23 -23.54 -7.96
N THR A 417 -4.87 -22.44 -8.35
CA THR A 417 -5.22 -21.30 -7.47
C THR A 417 -6.72 -21.06 -7.35
N ASP A 418 -7.54 -21.99 -7.84
CA ASP A 418 -9.00 -21.89 -7.89
C ASP A 418 -9.72 -22.76 -6.85
N GLN A 419 -9.00 -23.23 -5.82
CA GLN A 419 -9.55 -24.04 -4.74
C GLN A 419 -9.76 -23.21 -3.47
N VAL A 420 -10.55 -23.74 -2.53
CA VAL A 420 -10.97 -23.00 -1.34
C VAL A 420 -10.97 -23.89 -0.09
N ILE A 421 -10.51 -23.37 1.05
CA ILE A 421 -10.77 -23.86 2.41
C ILE A 421 -11.04 -22.61 3.26
N ASN A 422 -12.31 -22.28 3.52
CA ASN A 422 -12.67 -21.07 4.28
C ASN A 422 -12.13 -19.74 3.70
N GLY A 423 -11.78 -19.72 2.41
CA GLY A 423 -11.07 -18.62 1.77
C GLY A 423 -10.37 -19.13 0.52
N ARG A 424 -9.35 -18.40 0.06
CA ARG A 424 -8.55 -18.80 -1.10
C ARG A 424 -7.50 -19.83 -0.66
N ALA A 425 -7.43 -20.97 -1.35
CA ALA A 425 -6.48 -22.03 -1.00
C ALA A 425 -5.63 -22.49 -2.20
N VAL A 426 -4.40 -22.93 -1.91
CA VAL A 426 -3.51 -23.47 -2.94
C VAL A 426 -3.76 -24.96 -3.13
N ALA A 427 -3.79 -25.45 -4.37
CA ALA A 427 -3.89 -26.89 -4.62
C ALA A 427 -2.72 -27.42 -5.43
N ILE A 428 -1.97 -28.36 -4.87
CA ILE A 428 -0.72 -28.87 -5.45
C ILE A 428 -0.92 -30.31 -5.94
N ASP A 429 -0.45 -30.63 -7.15
CA ASP A 429 -0.50 -31.97 -7.71
C ASP A 429 0.70 -32.82 -7.29
N PHE A 430 0.53 -33.60 -6.22
CA PHE A 430 1.56 -34.52 -5.70
C PHE A 430 1.55 -35.90 -6.37
N ARG A 431 0.82 -36.10 -7.48
CA ARG A 431 0.85 -37.41 -8.19
C ARG A 431 2.22 -37.71 -8.78
N THR A 432 2.97 -36.69 -9.17
CA THR A 432 4.40 -36.79 -9.56
C THR A 432 5.29 -36.23 -8.43
N ASN A 433 6.61 -36.42 -8.54
CA ASN A 433 7.59 -35.85 -7.60
C ASN A 433 7.87 -34.35 -7.86
N GLU A 434 7.23 -33.76 -8.86
CA GLU A 434 7.46 -32.37 -9.27
C GLU A 434 6.62 -31.38 -8.47
N GLY A 435 5.44 -31.77 -7.96
CA GLY A 435 4.56 -30.89 -7.20
C GLY A 435 5.13 -30.56 -5.83
N SER A 436 5.29 -29.26 -5.55
CA SER A 436 5.82 -28.77 -4.29
C SER A 436 5.49 -27.30 -4.06
N MET A 437 5.69 -26.81 -2.84
CA MET A 437 5.67 -25.39 -2.51
C MET A 437 6.81 -25.08 -1.55
N THR A 438 7.66 -24.12 -1.90
CA THR A 438 8.88 -23.79 -1.16
C THR A 438 8.91 -22.30 -0.84
N SER A 439 9.19 -21.95 0.41
CA SER A 439 9.37 -20.56 0.84
C SER A 439 10.75 -20.01 0.48
N SER A 440 10.87 -18.68 0.44
CA SER A 440 12.15 -17.99 0.61
C SER A 440 12.74 -18.25 2.00
N THR A 441 13.97 -17.80 2.23
CA THR A 441 14.60 -17.88 3.55
C THR A 441 13.83 -17.04 4.57
N ILE A 442 13.51 -17.65 5.71
CA ILE A 442 12.78 -17.07 6.83
C ILE A 442 13.71 -17.04 8.05
N ALA A 443 13.75 -15.93 8.78
CA ALA A 443 14.50 -15.83 10.04
C ALA A 443 13.72 -16.41 11.22
N ASN A 444 14.38 -16.57 12.38
CA ASN A 444 13.76 -16.95 13.67
C ASN A 444 13.27 -18.40 13.84
N GLY A 445 13.69 -19.32 12.97
CA GLY A 445 13.45 -20.76 13.13
C GLY A 445 11.98 -21.18 13.13
N LEU A 446 11.72 -22.45 13.45
CA LEU A 446 10.38 -23.04 13.43
C LEU A 446 10.21 -24.07 14.57
N GLY A 447 9.22 -23.82 15.42
CA GLY A 447 8.87 -24.63 16.60
C GLY A 447 7.76 -25.63 16.33
N SER A 448 6.68 -25.19 15.70
CA SER A 448 5.53 -26.02 15.30
C SER A 448 4.89 -25.47 14.04
N LEU A 449 4.34 -26.31 13.18
CA LEU A 449 3.64 -25.91 11.95
C LEU A 449 2.22 -26.48 11.94
N THR A 450 1.24 -25.65 11.68
CA THR A 450 -0.17 -25.99 11.50
C THR A 450 -0.59 -25.68 10.06
N ALA A 451 -1.38 -26.57 9.47
CA ALA A 451 -2.03 -26.32 8.18
C ALA A 451 -3.30 -27.17 8.03
N SER A 452 -4.26 -26.65 7.28
CA SER A 452 -5.45 -27.35 6.81
C SER A 452 -5.18 -27.98 5.46
N THR A 453 -5.54 -29.26 5.30
CA THR A 453 -5.44 -29.94 3.99
C THR A 453 -6.71 -30.70 3.63
N GLN A 454 -6.99 -30.80 2.34
CA GLN A 454 -8.11 -31.58 1.80
C GLN A 454 -7.73 -32.11 0.42
N ARG A 455 -8.19 -33.30 0.05
CA ARG A 455 -8.07 -33.81 -1.31
C ARG A 455 -9.00 -33.05 -2.24
N ALA A 456 -8.46 -32.45 -3.30
CA ALA A 456 -9.21 -31.56 -4.19
C ALA A 456 -10.30 -32.25 -5.02
N PHE A 457 -10.19 -33.57 -5.23
CA PHE A 457 -11.07 -34.33 -6.13
C PHE A 457 -11.18 -35.81 -5.70
N SER A 458 -11.87 -36.65 -6.48
CA SER A 458 -11.85 -38.10 -6.27
C SER A 458 -10.42 -38.65 -6.31
N GLY A 459 -10.12 -39.54 -5.35
CA GLY A 459 -8.78 -40.09 -5.11
C GLY A 459 -8.69 -40.83 -3.77
N GLY A 460 -7.48 -41.18 -3.35
CA GLY A 460 -7.19 -41.92 -2.13
C GLY A 460 -6.89 -41.02 -0.93
N THR A 461 -6.41 -41.59 0.17
CA THR A 461 -5.93 -40.84 1.34
C THR A 461 -4.41 -40.95 1.44
N GLY A 462 -3.77 -40.03 2.17
CA GLY A 462 -2.32 -40.02 2.28
C GLY A 462 -1.82 -38.86 3.14
N THR A 463 -0.53 -38.56 3.01
CA THR A 463 0.10 -37.40 3.65
C THR A 463 0.94 -36.59 2.65
N VAL A 464 1.31 -35.37 3.02
CA VAL A 464 2.35 -34.57 2.37
C VAL A 464 3.47 -34.32 3.37
N ASP A 465 4.72 -34.33 2.90
CA ASP A 465 5.88 -34.10 3.75
C ASP A 465 6.12 -32.61 3.94
N ILE A 466 6.45 -32.23 5.18
CA ILE A 466 6.95 -30.91 5.53
C ILE A 466 8.45 -31.04 5.73
N LEU A 467 9.22 -30.30 4.94
CA LEU A 467 10.67 -30.24 5.02
C LEU A 467 11.09 -28.86 5.53
N VAL A 468 12.03 -28.84 6.46
CA VAL A 468 12.71 -27.61 6.91
C VAL A 468 14.19 -27.74 6.59
N ASN A 469 14.72 -26.78 5.84
CA ASN A 469 16.11 -26.82 5.35
C ASN A 469 16.45 -28.13 4.63
N GLY A 470 15.47 -28.71 3.91
CA GLY A 470 15.62 -29.95 3.16
C GLY A 470 15.44 -31.25 3.95
N ASN A 471 15.22 -31.20 5.27
CA ASN A 471 14.97 -32.39 6.10
C ASN A 471 13.49 -32.53 6.42
N VAL A 472 12.91 -33.74 6.28
CA VAL A 472 11.51 -34.00 6.66
C VAL A 472 11.36 -33.87 8.19
N VAL A 473 10.47 -32.99 8.63
CA VAL A 473 10.19 -32.71 10.05
C VAL A 473 8.83 -33.23 10.51
N GLY A 474 7.97 -33.63 9.58
CA GLY A 474 6.67 -34.20 9.85
C GLY A 474 5.82 -34.28 8.58
N THR A 475 4.58 -34.73 8.72
CA THR A 475 3.66 -34.89 7.59
C THR A 475 2.28 -34.34 7.92
N LEU A 476 1.57 -33.85 6.90
CA LEU A 476 0.18 -33.40 7.00
C LEU A 476 -0.74 -34.41 6.30
N PRO A 477 -1.70 -35.04 7.00
CA PRO A 477 -2.63 -35.99 6.41
C PRO A 477 -3.73 -35.30 5.61
N TYR A 478 -4.08 -35.86 4.46
CA TYR A 478 -5.20 -35.42 3.64
C TYR A 478 -6.19 -36.56 3.36
N ASN A 479 -7.48 -36.21 3.27
CA ASN A 479 -8.55 -37.09 2.81
C ASN A 479 -9.67 -36.25 2.16
N GLU A 480 -10.89 -36.79 2.03
CA GLU A 480 -12.01 -36.08 1.41
C GLU A 480 -12.58 -34.92 2.24
N THR A 481 -12.35 -34.93 3.56
CA THR A 481 -12.72 -33.85 4.47
C THR A 481 -11.50 -32.99 4.81
N ILE A 482 -11.75 -31.76 5.25
CA ILE A 482 -10.69 -30.86 5.70
C ILE A 482 -10.05 -31.43 6.97
N GLN A 483 -8.72 -31.47 6.99
CA GLN A 483 -7.90 -31.93 8.10
C GLN A 483 -6.93 -30.83 8.52
N THR A 484 -7.15 -30.24 9.69
CA THR A 484 -6.20 -29.28 10.28
C THR A 484 -5.26 -30.00 11.23
N THR A 485 -3.97 -30.03 10.90
CA THR A 485 -2.96 -30.78 11.64
C THR A 485 -1.85 -29.86 12.10
N THR A 486 -1.39 -30.05 13.35
CA THR A 486 -0.21 -29.38 13.90
C THR A 486 0.92 -30.38 14.06
N ILE A 487 2.06 -30.11 13.41
CA ILE A 487 3.33 -30.78 13.63
C ILE A 487 4.06 -29.99 14.72
N SER A 488 4.11 -30.56 15.93
CA SER A 488 4.77 -29.95 17.09
C SER A 488 6.23 -30.39 17.23
N ASN A 489 6.99 -29.68 18.06
CA ASN A 489 8.36 -30.03 18.45
C ASN A 489 9.37 -30.10 17.29
N ILE A 490 9.17 -29.30 16.24
CA ILE A 490 10.13 -29.19 15.13
C ILE A 490 11.42 -28.54 15.63
N ASN A 491 11.29 -27.46 16.40
CA ASN A 491 12.37 -26.87 17.20
C ASN A 491 13.70 -26.62 16.43
N ILE A 492 13.60 -26.15 15.19
CA ILE A 492 14.76 -25.79 14.36
C ILE A 492 15.04 -24.31 14.55
N THR A 493 16.31 -23.98 14.80
CA THR A 493 16.75 -22.59 15.02
C THR A 493 17.41 -21.99 13.78
N GLY A 494 17.54 -20.66 13.79
CA GLY A 494 18.25 -19.91 12.75
C GLY A 494 17.41 -19.66 11.51
N ASN A 495 18.07 -19.33 10.40
CA ASN A 495 17.39 -19.11 9.13
C ASN A 495 16.93 -20.46 8.55
N ILE A 496 15.68 -20.50 8.09
CA ILE A 496 15.04 -21.71 7.56
C ILE A 496 14.44 -21.48 6.18
N THR A 497 14.24 -22.57 5.44
CA THR A 497 13.28 -22.66 4.34
C THR A 497 12.28 -23.77 4.65
N VAL A 498 11.01 -23.54 4.35
CA VAL A 498 9.93 -24.53 4.51
C VAL A 498 9.52 -25.01 3.13
N LYS A 499 9.44 -26.32 2.94
CA LYS A 499 8.97 -26.96 1.71
C LYS A 499 7.89 -27.98 2.01
N ILE A 500 6.77 -27.89 1.30
CA ILE A 500 5.76 -28.94 1.24
C ILE A 500 6.00 -29.78 -0.01
N ALA A 501 6.11 -31.09 0.13
CA ALA A 501 6.42 -32.00 -0.98
C ALA A 501 5.63 -33.32 -0.88
N LYS A 502 5.68 -34.10 -1.96
CA LYS A 502 5.10 -35.44 -2.00
C LYS A 502 5.71 -36.34 -0.93
N SER A 503 4.86 -36.99 -0.14
CA SER A 503 5.22 -38.07 0.80
C SER A 503 5.27 -39.44 0.11
N ALA A 504 5.85 -40.44 0.78
CA ALA A 504 5.71 -41.84 0.39
C ALA A 504 4.28 -42.40 0.64
N SER A 505 3.48 -41.74 1.48
CA SER A 505 2.14 -42.20 1.86
C SER A 505 1.05 -41.56 0.98
N GLY A 506 0.65 -42.27 -0.08
CA GLY A 506 -0.37 -41.80 -1.00
C GLY A 506 0.12 -40.68 -1.93
N ALA A 507 -0.63 -40.40 -2.98
CA ALA A 507 -0.32 -39.34 -3.91
C ALA A 507 -1.56 -38.81 -4.61
N ASP A 508 -1.92 -37.56 -4.34
CA ASP A 508 -3.11 -36.93 -4.91
C ASP A 508 -2.93 -35.43 -5.09
N ARG A 509 -3.99 -34.75 -5.53
CA ARG A 509 -4.05 -33.29 -5.62
C ARG A 509 -4.61 -32.76 -4.32
N VAL A 510 -3.81 -32.01 -3.59
CA VAL A 510 -4.09 -31.65 -2.20
C VAL A 510 -4.22 -30.14 -2.11
N ILE A 511 -5.38 -29.68 -1.64
CA ILE A 511 -5.67 -28.32 -1.23
C ILE A 511 -4.99 -28.10 0.12
N ILE A 512 -4.31 -26.96 0.27
CA ILE A 512 -3.60 -26.55 1.47
C ILE A 512 -4.03 -25.11 1.79
N ASP A 513 -4.38 -24.88 3.04
CA ASP A 513 -4.77 -23.57 3.56
C ASP A 513 -4.38 -23.44 5.04
N ASP A 514 -4.62 -22.28 5.65
CA ASP A 514 -4.38 -21.98 7.06
C ASP A 514 -2.93 -22.31 7.50
N LEU A 515 -1.95 -22.13 6.60
CA LEU A 515 -0.56 -22.46 6.89
C LEU A 515 0.01 -21.46 7.88
N ASN A 516 0.43 -21.95 9.03
CA ASN A 516 0.88 -21.14 10.16
C ASN A 516 2.01 -21.86 10.92
N TRP A 517 3.02 -21.15 11.40
CA TRP A 517 3.98 -21.74 12.35
C TRP A 517 4.43 -20.80 13.47
N SER A 518 4.86 -21.44 14.57
CA SER A 518 5.54 -20.78 15.67
C SER A 518 7.05 -20.71 15.38
N CYS A 519 7.69 -19.62 15.79
CA CYS A 519 9.14 -19.44 15.66
C CYS A 519 9.89 -20.20 16.75
N TYR A 520 11.16 -20.51 16.51
CA TYR A 520 12.02 -21.20 17.48
C TYR A 520 13.46 -20.70 17.42
N SER A 521 13.94 -20.11 18.51
CA SER A 521 15.31 -19.62 18.67
C SER A 521 15.91 -20.09 20.01
N THR A 522 17.23 -20.28 20.06
CA THR A 522 17.92 -20.77 21.27
C THR A 522 18.23 -19.65 22.26
N LEU A 523 17.60 -19.79 23.44
CA LEU A 523 17.89 -19.26 24.78
C LEU A 523 17.56 -17.79 25.11
N ASN A 524 16.37 -17.61 25.71
CA ASN A 524 16.29 -17.36 27.15
C ASN A 524 15.15 -18.23 27.72
N ILE A 525 15.44 -19.10 28.70
CA ILE A 525 14.41 -19.97 29.28
C ILE A 525 13.52 -19.11 30.17
N LYS A 526 12.29 -18.80 29.73
CA LYS A 526 11.20 -18.44 30.65
C LYS A 526 10.92 -19.66 31.52
N ASN A 527 11.62 -19.75 32.64
CA ASN A 527 11.34 -20.74 33.66
C ASN A 527 10.08 -20.28 34.40
N GLU A 528 8.98 -21.04 34.32
CA GLU A 528 7.73 -20.79 35.06
C GLU A 528 7.98 -20.56 36.56
N ASN A 529 9.09 -21.07 37.11
CA ASN A 529 9.54 -20.83 38.49
C ASN A 529 9.84 -19.35 38.81
N LEU A 530 10.16 -18.51 37.81
CA LEU A 530 10.45 -17.07 38.02
C LEU A 530 9.19 -16.21 38.16
N LYS A 531 8.03 -16.63 37.61
CA LYS A 531 6.75 -15.90 37.75
C LYS A 531 6.26 -15.87 39.19
N ASN A 532 6.65 -16.85 40.00
CA ASN A 532 6.18 -17.03 41.37
C ASN A 532 7.12 -16.48 42.45
N ILE A 533 8.26 -15.85 42.07
CA ILE A 533 9.17 -15.26 43.04
C ILE A 533 8.55 -14.00 43.64
N LYS A 534 8.23 -14.02 44.92
CA LYS A 534 7.80 -12.86 45.71
C LYS A 534 8.98 -12.35 46.52
N MET A 535 9.18 -11.03 46.53
CA MET A 535 10.20 -10.36 47.34
C MET A 535 9.47 -9.39 48.27
N TYR A 536 9.56 -9.63 49.58
CA TYR A 536 8.83 -8.85 50.58
C TYR A 536 9.56 -8.79 51.94
N PRO A 537 9.33 -7.75 52.76
CA PRO A 537 8.63 -6.53 52.38
C PRO A 537 9.43 -5.73 51.35
N ASN A 538 8.77 -4.86 50.58
CA ASN A 538 9.44 -3.93 49.68
C ASN A 538 8.48 -2.74 49.44
N PRO A 539 8.69 -1.57 50.05
CA PRO A 539 9.88 -1.15 50.81
C PRO A 539 10.15 -1.93 52.12
N VAL A 540 11.43 -2.07 52.50
CA VAL A 540 11.86 -2.72 53.75
C VAL A 540 12.23 -1.68 54.80
N ASN A 541 11.59 -1.74 55.97
CA ASN A 541 11.97 -0.94 57.14
C ASN A 541 12.92 -1.71 58.10
N GLY A 542 12.92 -3.05 58.07
CA GLY A 542 13.72 -3.91 58.95
C GLY A 542 15.06 -4.38 58.34
N ASN A 543 15.73 -5.32 58.99
CA ASN A 543 17.05 -5.82 58.57
C ASN A 543 16.99 -7.06 57.67
N THR A 544 15.80 -7.54 57.32
CA THR A 544 15.62 -8.79 56.59
C THR A 544 14.75 -8.60 55.35
N LEU A 545 15.10 -9.31 54.30
CA LEU A 545 14.37 -9.40 53.03
C LEU A 545 14.01 -10.86 52.79
N SER A 546 12.73 -11.17 52.59
CA SER A 546 12.26 -12.49 52.21
C SER A 546 12.11 -12.60 50.71
N ILE A 547 12.62 -13.69 50.12
CA ILE A 547 12.50 -14.00 48.69
C ILE A 547 12.00 -15.44 48.56
N SER A 548 10.78 -15.64 48.07
CA SER A 548 10.22 -16.98 47.89
C SER A 548 10.79 -17.65 46.65
N SER A 549 11.34 -18.86 46.81
CA SER A 549 11.77 -19.72 45.72
C SER A 549 11.56 -21.19 46.08
N THR A 550 11.18 -22.01 45.10
CA THR A 550 11.06 -23.47 45.23
C THR A 550 12.38 -24.19 45.00
N GLU A 551 13.41 -23.50 44.52
CA GLU A 551 14.72 -24.05 44.18
C GLU A 551 15.87 -23.24 44.79
N LYS A 552 17.06 -23.84 44.87
CA LYS A 552 18.26 -23.15 45.34
C LYS A 552 18.57 -21.97 44.42
N THR A 553 18.55 -20.76 44.96
CA THR A 553 18.65 -19.51 44.19
C THR A 553 19.83 -18.69 44.65
N ALA A 554 20.73 -18.31 43.75
CA ALA A 554 21.81 -17.39 44.04
C ALA A 554 21.30 -15.94 43.95
N ILE A 555 21.60 -15.13 44.94
CA ILE A 555 21.14 -13.74 45.05
C ILE A 555 22.34 -12.82 45.02
N ILE A 556 22.27 -11.76 44.21
CA ILE A 556 23.27 -10.71 44.14
C ILE A 556 22.55 -9.36 44.21
N ILE A 557 22.89 -8.54 45.20
CA ILE A 557 22.34 -7.19 45.37
C ILE A 557 23.37 -6.18 44.87
N TYR A 558 22.93 -5.27 44.01
CA TYR A 558 23.70 -4.17 43.45
C TYR A 558 23.18 -2.83 43.96
N ASN A 559 24.07 -1.86 44.16
CA ASN A 559 23.65 -0.45 44.25
C ASN A 559 23.34 0.12 42.86
N LEU A 560 22.83 1.35 42.78
CA LEU A 560 22.49 2.01 41.50
C LEU A 560 23.69 2.27 40.57
N LEU A 561 24.92 2.18 41.08
CA LEU A 561 26.15 2.30 40.30
C LEU A 561 26.65 0.94 39.76
N GLY A 562 25.86 -0.14 39.93
CA GLY A 562 26.22 -1.49 39.49
C GLY A 562 27.26 -2.19 40.36
N LYS A 563 27.62 -1.64 41.54
CA LYS A 563 28.53 -2.30 42.49
C LYS A 563 27.78 -3.35 43.29
N VAL A 564 28.33 -4.57 43.35
CA VAL A 564 27.81 -5.64 44.22
C VAL A 564 27.99 -5.25 45.69
N VAL A 565 26.89 -5.24 46.44
CA VAL A 565 26.86 -4.90 47.88
C VAL A 565 26.52 -6.09 48.77
N LYS A 566 25.88 -7.14 48.23
CA LYS A 566 25.61 -8.40 48.94
C LYS A 566 25.54 -9.56 47.96
N LYS A 567 26.02 -10.73 48.38
CA LYS A 567 25.72 -12.02 47.75
C LYS A 567 25.12 -12.96 48.79
N ALA A 568 24.13 -13.75 48.41
CA ALA A 568 23.49 -14.74 49.26
C ALA A 568 23.04 -15.95 48.42
N THR A 569 22.64 -17.02 49.09
CA THR A 569 21.98 -18.16 48.45
C THR A 569 20.81 -18.56 49.33
N ILE A 570 19.63 -18.70 48.72
CA ILE A 570 18.40 -19.09 49.40
C ILE A 570 17.94 -20.46 48.92
N THR A 571 17.13 -21.14 49.72
CA THR A 571 16.44 -22.40 49.40
C THR A 571 14.98 -22.30 49.86
N ALA A 572 14.17 -23.32 49.57
CA ALA A 572 12.78 -23.38 50.06
C ALA A 572 12.69 -23.26 51.60
N ASP A 573 13.64 -23.86 52.32
CA ASP A 573 13.69 -23.85 53.79
C ASP A 573 14.43 -22.63 54.39
N ASN A 574 15.13 -21.85 53.56
CA ASN A 574 15.88 -20.69 54.00
C ASN A 574 15.76 -19.54 52.98
N ASN A 575 14.74 -18.72 53.16
CA ASN A 575 14.31 -17.69 52.22
C ASN A 575 14.60 -16.24 52.68
N LEU A 576 15.30 -16.08 53.80
CA LEU A 576 15.61 -14.76 54.39
C LEU A 576 17.04 -14.31 54.08
N ILE A 577 17.17 -13.04 53.74
CA ILE A 577 18.45 -12.38 53.49
C ILE A 577 18.63 -11.25 54.49
N ASP A 578 19.73 -11.29 55.24
CA ASP A 578 20.15 -10.19 56.11
C ASP A 578 20.74 -9.03 55.29
N ILE A 579 20.08 -7.90 55.39
CA ILE A 579 20.40 -6.62 54.74
C ILE A 579 20.72 -5.51 55.75
N SER A 580 21.03 -5.85 57.01
CA SER A 580 21.41 -4.89 58.06
C SER A 580 22.54 -3.93 57.66
N ASN A 581 23.49 -4.42 56.85
CA ASN A 581 24.65 -3.65 56.39
C ASN A 581 24.36 -2.78 55.14
N LEU A 582 23.14 -2.78 54.61
CA LEU A 582 22.76 -1.91 53.50
C LEU A 582 22.28 -0.56 54.03
N ALA A 583 22.87 0.53 53.52
CA ALA A 583 22.39 1.88 53.80
C ALA A 583 20.98 2.09 53.21
N LYS A 584 20.27 3.12 53.70
CA LYS A 584 18.99 3.54 53.13
C LYS A 584 19.16 3.91 51.66
N GLY A 585 18.28 3.43 50.78
CA GLY A 585 18.38 3.67 49.34
C GLY A 585 17.71 2.61 48.46
N ILE A 586 17.93 2.74 47.15
CA ILE A 586 17.40 1.84 46.13
C ILE A 586 18.52 0.89 45.67
N TYR A 587 18.17 -0.38 45.53
CA TYR A 587 19.07 -1.45 45.11
C TYR A 587 18.41 -2.31 44.02
N ILE A 588 19.23 -3.04 43.26
CA ILE A 588 18.77 -4.06 42.30
C ILE A 588 19.13 -5.43 42.86
N VAL A 589 18.14 -6.28 43.06
CA VAL A 589 18.31 -7.67 43.51
C VAL A 589 18.22 -8.58 42.29
N LYS A 590 19.35 -9.16 41.89
CA LYS A 590 19.46 -10.16 40.83
C LYS A 590 19.41 -11.56 41.44
N MET A 591 18.62 -12.44 40.85
CA MET A 591 18.31 -13.77 41.34
C MET A 591 18.59 -14.76 40.22
N ASN A 592 19.45 -15.73 40.46
CA ASN A 592 19.84 -16.75 39.49
C ASN A 592 19.37 -18.12 39.98
N ILE A 593 18.52 -18.78 39.18
CA ILE A 593 18.05 -20.15 39.41
C ILE A 593 18.51 -20.98 38.23
N ASN A 594 19.39 -21.96 38.45
CA ASN A 594 20.04 -22.72 37.39
C ASN A 594 20.71 -21.76 36.38
N ASN A 595 20.19 -21.69 35.14
CA ASN A 595 20.66 -20.79 34.08
C ASN A 595 19.71 -19.59 33.82
N ALA A 596 18.67 -19.40 34.63
CA ALA A 596 17.68 -18.34 34.47
C ALA A 596 17.91 -17.20 35.46
N THR A 597 17.62 -15.97 35.03
CA THR A 597 17.89 -14.76 35.82
C THR A 597 16.65 -13.89 35.95
N ALA A 598 16.35 -13.41 37.15
CA ALA A 598 15.34 -12.38 37.39
C ALA A 598 15.92 -11.21 38.19
N SER A 599 15.42 -10.00 37.97
CA SER A 599 15.84 -8.81 38.72
C SER A 599 14.63 -8.08 39.32
N LYS A 600 14.75 -7.63 40.57
CA LYS A 600 13.73 -6.81 41.24
C LYS A 600 14.36 -5.59 41.92
N LYS A 601 13.65 -4.46 41.89
CA LYS A 601 14.00 -3.26 42.66
C LYS A 601 13.74 -3.49 44.14
N LEU A 602 14.72 -3.21 44.99
CA LEU A 602 14.59 -3.18 46.45
C LEU A 602 14.69 -1.73 46.95
N ILE A 603 13.78 -1.34 47.84
CA ILE A 603 13.80 -0.04 48.54
C ILE A 603 14.05 -0.31 50.01
N LYS A 604 15.17 0.18 50.55
CA LYS A 604 15.52 0.11 51.98
C LYS A 604 15.32 1.49 52.61
N ASN A 605 14.36 1.58 53.52
CA ASN A 605 13.98 2.83 54.21
C ASN A 605 14.81 3.10 55.46
#